data_AF-A0A7C6QNT5-F1
#
_entry.id   AF-A0A7C6QNT5-F1
#
_cell.length_a   1.000
_cell.length_b   1.000
_cell.length_c   1.000
_cell.angle_alpha   90.00
_cell.angle_beta   90.00
_cell.angle_gamma   90.00
#
_symmetry.space_group_name_H-M   'P 1'
#
loop_
_entity.id
_entity.type
_entity.pdbx_description
1 polymer ?
#
loop_
_entity_poly.entity_id
_entity_poly.type
_entity_poly.pdbx_seq_one_letter_code
_entity_poly.pdbx_strand_id
1 'polypeptide(L)'
;MAYLTKREKEIIAYLKKDPTISQEELAKKLQITRSAAAVHISNLMRKGFILGRGYILDERSGVLIAGKAWLEINAQVEDSTIDLYCGGIGFLLATELAKQQLTPTFFTVLGKDNVGDHIYQQLQEKGVNVQHIIRSHSYSTPKRLIVRNGVRELYQIAAENVYNFKEDEKKKWDDLLHSAKVLLIDSSFEQLIEGLFEQIKEYN
;
A
#
# COMPACT_ATOMS: atom_id res chain seq x y z
N MET A 1 -9.57 13.10 -3.76
CA MET A 1 -9.24 12.60 -5.12
C MET A 1 -10.49 12.65 -5.98
N ALA A 2 -10.35 12.85 -7.30
CA ALA A 2 -11.50 12.93 -8.20
C ALA A 2 -12.14 11.55 -8.42
N TYR A 3 -13.44 11.44 -8.19
CA TYR A 3 -14.19 10.19 -8.34
C TYR A 3 -14.15 9.67 -9.78
N LEU A 4 -13.93 8.36 -9.96
CA LEU A 4 -13.99 7.68 -11.25
C LEU A 4 -15.38 7.11 -11.48
N THR A 5 -15.99 7.49 -12.60
CA THR A 5 -17.23 6.88 -13.08
C THR A 5 -17.00 5.41 -13.46
N LYS A 6 -18.08 4.61 -13.48
CA LYS A 6 -18.01 3.21 -13.94
C LYS A 6 -17.33 3.08 -15.31
N ARG A 7 -17.66 4.00 -16.23
CA ARG A 7 -17.10 4.01 -17.59
C ARG A 7 -15.60 4.34 -17.61
N GLU A 8 -15.16 5.29 -16.79
CA GLU A 8 -13.73 5.63 -16.67
C GLU A 8 -12.92 4.46 -16.07
N LYS A 9 -13.49 3.69 -15.13
CA LYS A 9 -12.86 2.46 -14.61
C LYS A 9 -12.73 1.38 -15.68
N GLU A 10 -13.76 1.18 -16.50
CA GLU A 10 -13.71 0.25 -17.64
C GLU A 10 -12.62 0.65 -18.65
N ILE A 11 -12.51 1.94 -18.98
CA ILE A 11 -11.47 2.48 -19.86
C ILE A 11 -10.07 2.19 -19.31
N ILE A 12 -9.83 2.48 -18.02
CA ILE A 12 -8.55 2.17 -17.37
C ILE A 12 -8.23 0.68 -17.47
N ALA A 13 -9.21 -0.21 -17.31
CA ALA A 13 -8.98 -1.66 -17.38
C ALA A 13 -8.55 -2.10 -18.79
N TYR A 14 -9.06 -1.48 -19.85
CA TYR A 14 -8.59 -1.72 -21.23
C TYR A 14 -7.19 -1.15 -21.44
N LEU A 15 -6.94 0.10 -21.04
CA LEU A 15 -5.64 0.76 -21.18
C LEU A 15 -4.52 0.04 -20.40
N LYS A 16 -4.84 -0.58 -19.25
CA LYS A 16 -3.88 -1.41 -18.49
C LYS A 16 -3.42 -2.64 -19.26
N LYS A 17 -4.30 -3.23 -20.06
CA LYS A 17 -4.00 -4.44 -20.83
C LYS A 17 -3.31 -4.12 -22.16
N ASP A 18 -3.69 -2.99 -22.74
CA ASP A 18 -3.18 -2.53 -24.02
C ASP A 18 -3.06 -1.00 -24.02
N PRO A 19 -1.92 -0.46 -23.55
CA PRO A 19 -1.68 0.98 -23.50
C PRO A 19 -1.52 1.62 -24.89
N THR A 20 -1.44 0.85 -25.98
CA THR A 20 -1.31 1.41 -27.34
C THR A 20 -2.64 1.42 -28.10
N ILE A 21 -3.72 0.94 -27.48
CA ILE A 21 -5.05 0.88 -28.10
C ILE A 21 -5.51 2.26 -28.59
N SER A 22 -5.98 2.34 -29.84
CA SER A 22 -6.49 3.58 -30.39
C SER A 22 -7.84 3.99 -29.76
N GLN A 23 -8.17 5.29 -29.76
CA GLN A 23 -9.49 5.77 -29.31
C GLN A 23 -10.65 5.14 -30.11
N GLU A 24 -10.40 4.86 -31.39
CA GLU A 24 -11.33 4.21 -32.31
C GLU A 24 -11.68 2.79 -31.82
N GLU A 25 -10.65 2.03 -31.44
CA GLU A 25 -10.78 0.64 -31.04
C GLU A 25 -11.32 0.52 -29.62
N LEU A 26 -10.89 1.40 -28.72
CA LEU A 26 -11.46 1.54 -27.38
C LEU A 26 -12.96 1.84 -27.43
N ALA A 27 -13.37 2.74 -28.34
CA ALA A 27 -14.78 3.08 -28.54
C ALA A 27 -15.59 1.88 -29.04
N LYS A 28 -15.05 1.10 -29.98
CA LYS A 28 -15.68 -0.15 -30.47
C LYS A 28 -15.87 -1.17 -29.34
N LYS A 29 -14.83 -1.42 -28.52
CA LYS A 29 -14.91 -2.38 -27.40
C LYS A 29 -15.94 -1.97 -26.34
N LEU A 30 -16.06 -0.67 -26.09
CA LEU A 30 -16.98 -0.11 -25.09
C LEU A 30 -18.38 0.22 -25.61
N GLN A 31 -18.61 0.02 -26.91
CA GLN A 31 -19.86 0.39 -27.62
C GLN A 31 -20.26 1.86 -27.39
N ILE A 32 -19.28 2.75 -27.52
CA ILE A 32 -19.47 4.21 -27.45
C ILE A 32 -18.94 4.87 -28.72
N THR A 33 -19.20 6.17 -28.89
CA THR A 33 -18.60 6.94 -29.99
C THR A 33 -17.13 7.24 -29.72
N ARG A 34 -16.35 7.43 -30.79
CA ARG A 34 -14.96 7.89 -30.71
C ARG A 34 -14.83 9.20 -29.91
N SER A 35 -15.76 10.13 -30.11
CA SER A 35 -15.81 11.40 -29.38
C SER A 35 -16.08 11.21 -27.89
N ALA A 36 -16.97 10.30 -27.51
CA ALA A 36 -17.22 9.97 -26.10
C ALA A 36 -15.98 9.33 -25.45
N ALA A 37 -15.29 8.42 -26.14
CA ALA A 37 -14.04 7.85 -25.67
C ALA A 37 -12.98 8.95 -25.44
N ALA A 38 -12.82 9.88 -26.39
CA ALA A 38 -11.90 11.01 -26.27
C ALA A 38 -12.22 11.92 -25.07
N VAL A 39 -13.51 12.18 -24.80
CA VAL A 39 -13.96 12.95 -23.63
C VAL A 39 -13.60 12.24 -22.33
N HIS A 40 -13.86 10.92 -22.23
CA HIS A 40 -13.48 10.16 -21.03
C HIS A 40 -11.97 10.12 -20.81
N ILE A 41 -11.18 9.96 -21.87
CA ILE A 41 -9.71 10.02 -21.80
C ILE A 41 -9.24 11.41 -21.35
N SER A 42 -9.80 12.48 -21.90
CA SER A 42 -9.47 13.86 -21.48
C SER A 42 -9.81 14.11 -20.01
N ASN A 43 -10.93 13.56 -19.53
CA ASN A 43 -11.29 13.62 -18.12
C ASN A 43 -10.33 12.82 -17.24
N LEU A 44 -9.95 11.61 -17.66
CA LEU A 44 -8.95 10.78 -16.97
C LEU A 44 -7.58 11.46 -16.90
N MET A 45 -7.17 12.15 -17.97
CA MET A 45 -5.96 12.98 -17.98
C MET A 45 -6.06 14.15 -17.01
N ARG A 46 -7.17 14.91 -17.04
CA ARG A 46 -7.40 16.04 -16.12
C ARG A 46 -7.43 15.60 -14.66
N LYS A 47 -7.92 14.38 -14.39
CA LYS A 47 -7.93 13.76 -13.07
C LYS A 47 -6.57 13.15 -12.66
N GLY A 48 -5.58 13.14 -13.55
CA GLY A 48 -4.23 12.67 -13.28
C GLY A 48 -4.04 11.16 -13.38
N PHE A 49 -5.01 10.40 -13.90
CA PHE A 49 -4.89 8.95 -14.08
C PHE A 49 -4.13 8.56 -15.37
N ILE A 50 -4.05 9.48 -16.33
CA ILE A 50 -3.31 9.32 -17.59
C ILE A 50 -2.35 10.50 -17.74
N LEU A 51 -1.06 10.21 -17.88
CA LEU A 51 0.02 11.20 -17.92
C LEU A 51 0.28 11.78 -19.33
N GLY A 52 -0.26 11.18 -20.40
CA GLY A 52 -0.02 11.68 -21.76
C GLY A 52 -0.71 10.92 -22.90
N ARG A 53 -0.34 11.30 -24.14
CA ARG A 53 -0.98 10.84 -25.40
C ARG A 53 -0.71 9.38 -25.78
N GLY A 54 0.11 8.65 -25.02
CA GLY A 54 0.34 7.20 -25.14
C GLY A 54 -0.34 6.39 -24.04
N TYR A 55 -1.36 6.96 -23.39
CA TYR A 55 -2.08 6.34 -22.27
C TYR A 55 -1.18 5.82 -21.15
N ILE A 56 -0.06 6.51 -20.93
CA ILE A 56 0.84 6.23 -19.80
C ILE A 56 -0.01 6.39 -18.54
N LEU A 57 -0.39 5.27 -17.95
CA LEU A 57 -1.12 5.27 -16.71
C LEU A 57 -0.17 5.82 -15.65
N ASP A 58 -0.70 6.61 -14.72
CA ASP A 58 0.07 7.03 -13.57
C ASP A 58 0.33 5.79 -12.69
N GLU A 59 1.41 5.08 -13.00
CA GLU A 59 1.90 3.93 -12.23
C GLU A 59 2.55 4.37 -10.90
N ARG A 60 2.69 5.68 -10.69
CA ARG A 60 3.21 6.22 -9.43
C ARG A 60 2.28 5.84 -8.31
N SER A 61 2.86 5.22 -7.28
CA SER A 61 2.17 5.03 -6.02
C SER A 61 1.84 6.41 -5.44
N GLY A 62 0.54 6.77 -5.46
CA GLY A 62 0.10 8.10 -5.01
C GLY A 62 0.52 8.37 -3.56
N VAL A 63 0.49 7.33 -2.72
CA VAL A 63 1.06 7.33 -1.37
C VAL A 63 1.79 6.01 -1.17
N LEU A 64 3.09 6.07 -0.89
CA LEU A 64 3.89 4.95 -0.42
C LEU A 64 3.99 5.03 1.11
N ILE A 65 3.73 3.93 1.78
CA ILE A 65 3.84 3.81 3.23
C ILE A 65 4.90 2.76 3.51
N ALA A 66 5.91 3.11 4.29
CA ALA A 66 6.92 2.17 4.78
C ALA A 66 6.80 2.08 6.30
N GLY A 67 6.50 0.89 6.83
CA GLY A 67 6.35 0.76 8.27
C GLY A 67 6.04 -0.64 8.76
N LYS A 68 6.02 -0.82 10.08
CA LYS A 68 5.78 -2.12 10.70
C LYS A 68 4.28 -2.47 10.64
N ALA A 69 4.02 -3.76 10.50
CA ALA A 69 2.74 -4.39 10.77
C ALA A 69 2.97 -5.59 11.69
N TRP A 70 2.06 -5.81 12.63
CA TRP A 70 2.16 -6.90 13.61
C TRP A 70 0.78 -7.45 13.94
N LEU A 71 0.74 -8.66 14.50
CA LEU A 71 -0.43 -9.13 15.21
C LEU A 71 -0.41 -8.55 16.61
N GLU A 72 -1.51 -7.97 17.02
CA GLU A 72 -1.67 -7.51 18.38
C GLU A 72 -2.66 -8.37 19.15
N ILE A 73 -2.26 -8.66 20.39
CA ILE A 73 -2.91 -9.53 21.33
C ILE A 73 -3.21 -8.67 22.56
N ASN A 74 -4.48 -8.36 22.80
CA ASN A 74 -4.92 -7.72 24.03
C ASN A 74 -5.49 -8.79 24.95
N ALA A 75 -4.90 -8.99 26.13
CA ALA A 75 -5.45 -9.84 27.17
C ALA A 75 -6.04 -8.96 28.29
N GLN A 76 -7.31 -9.14 28.62
CA GLN A 76 -8.00 -8.46 29.71
C GLN A 76 -8.22 -9.44 30.87
N VAL A 77 -7.55 -9.21 31.99
CA VAL A 77 -7.57 -10.13 33.16
C VAL A 77 -8.92 -10.11 33.86
N GLU A 78 -9.46 -8.91 34.11
CA GLU A 78 -10.76 -8.71 34.78
C GLU A 78 -11.90 -9.44 34.07
N ASP A 79 -11.92 -9.38 32.73
CA ASP A 79 -12.97 -9.99 31.90
C ASP A 79 -12.59 -11.38 31.37
N SER A 80 -11.36 -11.84 31.62
CA SER A 80 -10.80 -13.08 31.08
C SER A 80 -10.92 -13.21 29.55
N THR A 81 -10.74 -12.12 28.81
CA THR A 81 -10.83 -12.08 27.34
C THR A 81 -9.46 -11.92 26.67
N ILE A 82 -9.35 -12.44 25.44
CA ILE A 82 -8.21 -12.23 24.56
C ILE A 82 -8.72 -11.80 23.19
N ASP A 83 -8.38 -10.58 22.79
CA ASP A 83 -8.70 -10.03 21.47
C ASP A 83 -7.47 -9.99 20.58
N LEU A 84 -7.66 -10.37 19.32
CA LEU A 84 -6.64 -10.38 18.28
C LEU A 84 -6.97 -9.38 17.19
N TYR A 85 -6.01 -8.52 16.84
CA TYR A 85 -6.18 -7.52 15.78
C TYR A 85 -4.87 -7.28 15.05
N CYS A 86 -4.96 -6.79 13.81
CA CYS A 86 -3.78 -6.35 13.08
C CYS A 86 -3.41 -4.93 13.52
N GLY A 87 -2.18 -4.78 14.02
CA GLY A 87 -1.60 -3.53 14.49
C GLY A 87 -0.41 -3.09 13.63
N GLY A 88 0.20 -1.97 14.02
CA GLY A 88 1.26 -1.32 13.26
C GLY A 88 0.84 0.06 12.80
N ILE A 89 1.69 1.08 13.03
CA ILE A 89 1.42 2.42 12.51
C ILE A 89 1.30 2.36 10.99
N GLY A 90 2.20 1.63 10.32
CA GLY A 90 2.12 1.39 8.87
C GLY A 90 0.80 0.73 8.44
N PHE A 91 0.36 -0.31 9.15
CA PHE A 91 -0.92 -0.99 8.88
C PHE A 91 -2.11 -0.05 9.08
N LEU A 92 -2.15 0.69 10.19
CA LEU A 92 -3.25 1.61 10.50
C LEU A 92 -3.34 2.74 9.47
N LEU A 93 -2.20 3.35 9.10
CA LEU A 93 -2.15 4.37 8.06
C LEU A 93 -2.61 3.83 6.70
N ALA A 94 -2.10 2.67 6.28
CA ALA A 94 -2.47 2.05 5.01
C ALA A 94 -3.98 1.77 4.95
N THR A 95 -4.53 1.20 6.01
CA THR A 95 -5.95 0.87 6.05
C THR A 95 -6.85 2.10 6.17
N GLU A 96 -6.44 3.14 6.89
CA GLU A 96 -7.21 4.38 7.00
C GLU A 96 -7.23 5.15 5.68
N LEU A 97 -6.08 5.27 5.00
CA LEU A 97 -6.03 5.89 3.67
C LEU A 97 -6.87 5.11 2.65
N ALA A 98 -6.87 3.78 2.74
CA ALA A 98 -7.70 2.95 1.89
C ALA A 98 -9.21 3.16 2.12
N LYS A 99 -9.66 3.36 3.38
CA LYS A 99 -11.05 3.75 3.68
C LYS A 99 -11.44 5.08 3.02
N GLN A 100 -10.50 6.01 2.89
CA GLN A 100 -10.70 7.30 2.21
C GLN A 100 -10.63 7.19 0.67
N GLN A 101 -10.78 5.98 0.12
CA GLN A 101 -10.80 5.68 -1.32
C GLN A 101 -9.46 5.99 -2.03
N LEU A 102 -8.37 6.03 -1.28
CA LEU A 102 -7.02 6.01 -1.84
C LEU A 102 -6.57 4.55 -2.04
N THR A 103 -5.58 4.32 -2.89
CA THR A 103 -4.93 3.01 -3.02
C THR A 103 -3.48 3.16 -2.58
N PRO A 104 -3.21 3.20 -1.26
CA PRO A 104 -1.83 3.32 -0.78
C PRO A 104 -1.05 2.06 -1.12
N THR A 105 0.21 2.22 -1.47
CA THR A 105 1.17 1.12 -1.55
C THR A 105 1.80 0.94 -0.18
N PHE A 106 1.76 -0.27 0.36
CA PHE A 106 2.37 -0.55 1.66
C PHE A 106 3.60 -1.44 1.50
N PHE A 107 4.75 -0.91 1.93
CA PHE A 107 6.01 -1.60 2.01
C PHE A 107 6.26 -2.01 3.47
N THR A 108 6.29 -3.31 3.70
CA THR A 108 6.58 -3.92 5.00
C THR A 108 7.16 -5.31 4.82
N VAL A 109 7.63 -5.90 5.91
CA VAL A 109 8.12 -7.28 5.93
C VAL A 109 7.20 -8.10 6.82
N LEU A 110 6.67 -9.19 6.27
CA LEU A 110 5.88 -10.18 6.99
C LEU A 110 6.56 -11.54 6.90
N GLY A 111 6.38 -12.35 7.94
CA GLY A 111 6.78 -13.75 7.89
C GLY A 111 5.90 -14.53 6.93
N LYS A 112 6.44 -15.60 6.34
CA LYS A 112 5.68 -16.65 5.67
C LYS A 112 5.07 -17.59 6.71
N ASP A 113 4.13 -17.05 7.47
CA ASP A 113 3.37 -17.74 8.50
C ASP A 113 1.89 -17.33 8.45
N ASN A 114 1.03 -18.09 9.15
CA ASN A 114 -0.43 -17.86 9.16
C ASN A 114 -0.79 -16.43 9.58
N VAL A 115 0.00 -15.84 10.49
CA VAL A 115 -0.22 -14.48 10.98
C VAL A 115 0.07 -13.47 9.89
N GLY A 116 1.19 -13.64 9.18
CA GLY A 116 1.53 -12.84 8.03
C GLY A 116 0.48 -12.98 6.94
N ASP A 117 0.01 -14.20 6.65
CA ASP A 117 -1.05 -14.44 5.65
C ASP A 117 -2.34 -13.68 6.03
N HIS A 118 -2.71 -13.72 7.31
CA HIS A 118 -3.86 -12.98 7.82
C HIS A 118 -3.73 -11.46 7.64
N ILE A 119 -2.58 -10.87 8.02
CA ILE A 119 -2.33 -9.43 7.84
C ILE A 119 -2.36 -9.07 6.34
N TYR A 120 -1.73 -9.89 5.49
CA TYR A 120 -1.69 -9.67 4.04
C TYR A 120 -3.09 -9.65 3.44
N GLN A 121 -3.92 -10.64 3.80
CA GLN A 121 -5.30 -10.73 3.32
C GLN A 121 -6.13 -9.53 3.79
N GLN A 122 -6.04 -9.12 5.06
CA GLN A 122 -6.76 -7.95 5.55
C GLN A 122 -6.37 -6.65 4.83
N LEU A 123 -5.09 -6.46 4.53
CA LEU A 123 -4.63 -5.30 3.76
C LEU A 123 -5.20 -5.32 2.34
N GLN A 124 -5.15 -6.48 1.68
CA GLN A 124 -5.68 -6.65 0.33
C GLN A 124 -7.19 -6.40 0.27
N GLU A 125 -7.96 -6.97 1.19
CA GLU A 125 -9.41 -6.79 1.29
C GLU A 125 -9.80 -5.33 1.52
N LYS A 126 -8.98 -4.58 2.25
CA LYS A 126 -9.19 -3.14 2.49
C LYS A 126 -8.79 -2.26 1.31
N GLY A 127 -8.23 -2.81 0.24
CA GLY A 127 -7.85 -2.07 -0.96
C GLY A 127 -6.45 -1.45 -0.91
N VAL A 128 -5.59 -1.93 -0.01
CA VAL A 128 -4.17 -1.55 0.03
C VAL A 128 -3.44 -2.30 -1.10
N ASN A 129 -2.53 -1.61 -1.79
CA ASN A 129 -1.64 -2.27 -2.73
C ASN A 129 -0.53 -3.02 -1.97
N VAL A 130 -0.66 -4.34 -1.92
CA VAL A 130 0.18 -5.29 -1.18
C VAL A 130 1.31 -5.91 -2.02
N GLN A 131 1.45 -5.52 -3.30
CA GLN A 131 2.40 -6.16 -4.23
C GLN A 131 3.88 -6.00 -3.83
N HIS A 132 4.16 -5.05 -2.93
CA HIS A 132 5.49 -4.72 -2.45
C HIS A 132 5.76 -5.17 -1.01
N ILE A 133 4.87 -5.97 -0.42
CA ILE A 133 5.11 -6.61 0.88
C ILE A 133 6.11 -7.74 0.71
N ILE A 134 7.19 -7.70 1.48
CA ILE A 134 8.19 -8.75 1.52
C ILE A 134 7.68 -9.90 2.38
N ARG A 135 7.76 -11.12 1.85
CA ARG A 135 7.35 -12.37 2.52
C ARG A 135 8.59 -13.22 2.79
N SER A 136 9.05 -13.24 4.04
CA SER A 136 10.31 -13.91 4.43
C SER A 136 10.08 -15.19 5.21
N HIS A 137 10.89 -16.23 4.95
CA HIS A 137 10.99 -17.41 5.83
C HIS A 137 11.98 -17.20 6.98
N SER A 138 12.84 -16.17 6.89
CA SER A 138 13.91 -15.93 7.85
C SER A 138 13.41 -15.25 9.13
N TYR A 139 12.21 -14.69 9.10
CA TYR A 139 11.62 -13.95 10.21
C TYR A 139 10.16 -14.35 10.38
N SER A 140 9.71 -14.49 11.62
CA SER A 140 8.27 -14.63 11.90
C SER A 140 7.58 -13.28 11.84
N THR A 141 6.28 -13.25 11.55
CA THR A 141 5.52 -11.99 11.58
C THR A 141 5.51 -11.43 13.01
N PRO A 142 5.88 -10.14 13.21
CA PRO A 142 5.93 -9.51 14.53
C PRO A 142 4.62 -9.63 15.30
N LYS A 143 4.75 -9.68 16.63
CA LYS A 143 3.60 -9.78 17.54
C LYS A 143 3.79 -8.84 18.71
N ARG A 144 2.70 -8.26 19.19
CA ARG A 144 2.68 -7.47 20.43
C ARG A 144 1.60 -8.01 21.35
N LEU A 145 1.96 -8.27 22.59
CA LEU A 145 1.04 -8.64 23.66
C LEU A 145 0.93 -7.48 24.64
N ILE A 146 -0.29 -7.09 24.94
CA ILE A 146 -0.60 -6.18 26.04
C ILE A 146 -1.56 -6.88 27.01
N VAL A 147 -1.18 -6.95 28.27
CA VAL A 147 -2.00 -7.51 29.35
C VAL A 147 -2.51 -6.37 30.21
N ARG A 148 -3.82 -6.26 30.38
CA ARG A 148 -4.49 -5.23 31.17
C ARG A 148 -5.36 -5.83 32.26
N ASN A 149 -5.51 -5.09 33.36
CA ASN A 149 -6.49 -5.36 34.40
C ASN A 149 -7.27 -4.06 34.66
N GLY A 150 -8.52 -4.01 34.23
CA GLY A 150 -9.29 -2.77 34.10
C GLY A 150 -8.60 -1.81 33.14
N VAL A 151 -8.41 -0.56 33.58
CA VAL A 151 -7.67 0.47 32.82
C VAL A 151 -6.15 0.36 32.95
N ARG A 152 -5.65 -0.51 33.85
CA ARG A 152 -4.22 -0.61 34.15
C ARG A 152 -3.55 -1.58 33.20
N GLU A 153 -2.53 -1.11 32.49
CA GLU A 153 -1.59 -1.99 31.81
C GLU A 153 -0.65 -2.66 32.81
N LEU A 154 -0.59 -4.00 32.75
CA LEU A 154 0.26 -4.82 33.63
C LEU A 154 1.56 -5.21 32.94
N TYR A 155 1.47 -5.67 31.69
CA TYR A 155 2.60 -6.14 30.91
C TYR A 155 2.46 -5.75 29.44
N GLN A 156 3.59 -5.42 28.83
CA GLN A 156 3.71 -5.25 27.39
C GLN A 156 4.94 -6.00 26.90
N ILE A 157 4.75 -6.81 25.85
CA ILE A 157 5.83 -7.55 25.20
C ILE A 157 5.72 -7.33 23.69
N ALA A 158 6.79 -6.88 23.06
CA ALA A 158 6.88 -6.73 21.62
C ALA A 158 7.97 -7.65 21.07
N ALA A 159 7.59 -8.56 20.17
CA ALA A 159 8.53 -9.33 19.37
C ALA A 159 8.92 -8.49 18.16
N GLU A 160 10.06 -7.80 18.25
CA GLU A 160 10.58 -6.98 17.18
C GLU A 160 11.55 -7.75 16.29
N ASN A 161 11.43 -7.55 14.98
CA ASN A 161 12.43 -7.97 14.02
C ASN A 161 13.26 -6.76 13.61
N VAL A 162 14.58 -6.96 13.52
CA VAL A 162 15.48 -6.06 12.79
C VAL A 162 15.56 -6.59 11.36
N TYR A 163 15.09 -5.79 10.41
CA TYR A 163 15.02 -6.21 9.01
C TYR A 163 16.33 -5.92 8.29
N ASN A 164 17.07 -6.97 7.96
CA ASN A 164 18.23 -6.88 7.08
C ASN A 164 17.78 -7.16 5.64
N PHE A 165 17.50 -6.11 4.88
CA PHE A 165 17.10 -6.24 3.48
C PHE A 165 18.25 -6.78 2.64
N LYS A 166 17.94 -7.79 1.83
CA LYS A 166 18.84 -8.28 0.79
C LYS A 166 19.02 -7.23 -0.30
N GLU A 167 20.07 -7.35 -1.10
CA GLU A 167 20.40 -6.38 -2.15
C GLU A 167 19.28 -6.23 -3.19
N ASP A 168 18.58 -7.32 -3.54
CA ASP A 168 17.42 -7.30 -4.42
C ASP A 168 16.18 -6.63 -3.81
N GLU A 169 16.00 -6.77 -2.49
CA GLU A 169 14.93 -6.10 -1.73
C GLU A 169 15.20 -4.60 -1.60
N LYS A 170 16.47 -4.21 -1.42
CA LYS A 170 16.92 -2.80 -1.42
C LYS A 170 16.67 -2.15 -2.78
N LYS A 171 17.03 -2.82 -3.88
CA LYS A 171 16.76 -2.30 -5.22
C LYS A 171 15.26 -2.08 -5.47
N LYS A 172 14.41 -3.02 -5.07
CA LYS A 172 12.94 -2.86 -5.16
C LYS A 172 12.43 -1.68 -4.33
N TRP A 173 13.01 -1.47 -3.16
CA TRP A 173 12.74 -0.31 -2.31
C TRP A 173 13.16 1.00 -3.01
N ASP A 174 14.36 1.05 -3.59
CA ASP A 174 14.83 2.21 -4.33
C ASP A 174 13.91 2.54 -5.50
N ASP A 175 13.57 1.56 -6.36
CA ASP A 175 12.66 1.75 -7.50
C ASP A 175 11.28 2.27 -7.05
N LEU A 176 10.78 1.76 -5.91
CA LEU A 176 9.53 2.20 -5.30
C LEU A 176 9.55 3.65 -4.85
N LEU A 177 10.63 4.08 -4.22
CA LEU A 177 10.80 5.45 -3.75
C LEU A 177 10.75 6.44 -4.90
N HIS A 178 11.42 6.14 -6.01
CA HIS A 178 11.40 6.97 -7.21
C HIS A 178 9.99 7.10 -7.82
N SER A 179 9.13 6.10 -7.59
CA SER A 179 7.74 6.12 -8.05
C SER A 179 6.78 6.87 -7.12
N ALA A 180 7.16 7.13 -5.87
CA ALA A 180 6.26 7.65 -4.86
C ALA A 180 6.07 9.16 -4.98
N LYS A 181 4.82 9.64 -4.92
CA LYS A 181 4.54 11.09 -4.84
C LYS A 181 4.57 11.62 -3.41
N VAL A 182 4.15 10.78 -2.47
CA VAL A 182 4.14 11.05 -1.04
C VAL A 182 4.64 9.80 -0.35
N LEU A 183 5.61 9.98 0.54
CA LEU A 183 6.17 8.90 1.35
C LEU A 183 5.82 9.14 2.82
N LEU A 184 5.15 8.17 3.43
CA LEU A 184 4.91 8.12 4.88
C LEU A 184 5.79 7.03 5.46
N ILE A 185 6.66 7.40 6.41
CA ILE A 185 7.58 6.45 7.04
C ILE A 185 7.30 6.39 8.54
N ASP A 186 7.13 5.17 9.02
CA ASP A 186 7.13 4.83 10.44
C ASP A 186 8.58 4.91 10.95
N SER A 187 8.82 5.61 12.06
CA SER A 187 10.17 5.77 12.64
C SER A 187 10.84 4.44 12.95
N SER A 188 10.09 3.35 13.10
CA SER A 188 10.66 2.01 13.25
C SER A 188 11.37 1.46 12.01
N PHE A 189 11.34 2.18 10.88
CA PHE A 189 12.07 1.91 9.66
C PHE A 189 13.30 2.85 9.49
N GLU A 190 13.78 3.49 10.56
CA GLU A 190 14.86 4.51 10.54
C GLU A 190 16.13 4.11 9.77
N GLN A 191 16.55 2.84 9.82
CA GLN A 191 17.72 2.37 9.07
C GLN A 191 17.54 2.41 7.54
N LEU A 192 16.29 2.38 7.04
CA LEU A 192 15.98 2.62 5.64
C LEU A 192 15.93 4.12 5.29
N ILE A 193 15.83 4.99 6.31
CA ILE A 193 15.74 6.44 6.17
C ILE A 193 17.13 7.08 6.01
N GLU A 194 18.18 6.52 6.61
CA GLU A 194 19.53 7.12 6.56
C GLU A 194 20.05 7.27 5.11
N GLY A 195 19.86 6.27 4.24
CA GLY A 195 20.20 6.38 2.81
C GLY A 195 19.21 7.23 1.99
N LEU A 196 18.03 7.49 2.54
CA LEU A 196 16.93 8.18 1.89
C LEU A 196 17.11 9.70 1.86
N PHE A 197 17.65 10.26 2.95
CA PHE A 197 17.89 11.72 3.04
C PHE A 197 18.96 12.20 2.06
N GLU A 198 19.94 11.37 1.71
CA GLU A 198 20.91 11.68 0.66
C GLU A 198 20.24 11.70 -0.72
N GLN A 199 19.36 10.74 -1.00
CA GLN A 199 18.62 10.67 -2.26
C GLN A 199 17.57 11.77 -2.40
N ILE A 200 16.93 12.21 -1.30
CA ILE A 200 15.92 13.28 -1.32
C ILE A 200 16.55 14.66 -1.60
N LYS A 201 17.79 14.91 -1.17
CA LYS A 201 18.48 16.20 -1.39
C LYS A 201 18.74 16.53 -2.86
N GLU A 202 18.75 15.53 -3.75
CA GLU A 202 18.91 15.75 -5.20
C GLU A 202 17.64 16.28 -5.90
N TYR A 203 16.50 16.39 -5.20
CA TYR A 203 15.21 16.70 -5.82
C TYR A 203 14.62 18.10 -5.48
N ASN A 204 15.46 19.07 -5.11
CA ASN A 204 15.09 20.50 -5.04
C ASN A 204 15.78 21.31 -6.15
#